data_AF-A0A2V9BD26-F1
#
_entry.id   AF-A0A2V9BD26-F1
#
_cell.length_a   1.000
_cell.length_b   1.000
_cell.length_c   1.000
_cell.angle_alpha   90.00
_cell.angle_beta   90.00
_cell.angle_gamma   90.00
#
_symmetry.space_group_name_H-M   'P 1'
#
loop_
_entity.id
_entity.type
_entity.pdbx_description
1 polymer ?
#
loop_
_entity_poly.entity_id
_entity_poly.type
_entity_poly.pdbx_seq_one_letter_code
_entity_poly.pdbx_strand_id
1 'polypeptide(L)'
;MGASMAPVPSSIEKWYRSRCDGDWEHHWGASIETLDNPGWRIQLDLRETKAEGRTSEWVKINRSVDDWLMYRAAGDKFESSCGRLNLSEALEVFASWYDSRL
;
A
#
# COMPACT_ATOMS: atom_id res chain seq x y z
N MET A 1 35.17 -13.28 5.06
CA MET A 1 33.82 -13.60 4.57
C MET A 1 32.84 -12.89 5.50
N GLY A 2 32.34 -11.72 5.11
CA GLY A 2 31.28 -11.06 5.88
C GLY A 2 29.99 -11.84 5.69
N ALA A 3 29.27 -12.14 6.77
CA ALA A 3 27.96 -12.74 6.67
C ALA A 3 27.07 -11.82 5.81
N SER A 4 26.57 -12.35 4.69
CA SER A 4 25.50 -11.68 3.96
C SER A 4 24.27 -11.69 4.86
N MET A 5 23.87 -10.52 5.37
CA MET A 5 22.59 -10.40 6.05
C MET A 5 21.50 -10.43 5.00
N ALA A 6 20.67 -11.48 5.05
CA ALA A 6 19.46 -11.52 4.25
C ALA A 6 18.55 -10.33 4.61
N PRO A 7 17.86 -9.72 3.64
CA PRO A 7 16.93 -8.63 3.93
C PRO A 7 15.79 -9.15 4.82
N VAL A 8 15.36 -8.33 5.79
CA VAL A 8 14.13 -8.58 6.56
C VAL A 8 12.99 -7.88 5.82
N PRO A 9 12.06 -8.62 5.20
CA PRO A 9 11.01 -8.00 4.40
C PRO A 9 9.95 -7.34 5.28
N SER A 10 9.59 -6.12 4.90
CA SER A 10 8.41 -5.37 5.34
C SER A 10 7.09 -6.08 4.97
N SER A 11 5.98 -5.59 5.50
CA SER A 11 4.65 -6.13 5.19
C SER A 11 4.30 -6.00 3.71
N ILE A 12 4.68 -4.89 3.07
CA ILE A 12 4.43 -4.69 1.63
C ILE A 12 5.28 -5.62 0.77
N GLU A 13 6.54 -5.88 1.13
CA GLU A 13 7.40 -6.83 0.39
C GLU A 13 6.86 -8.26 0.52
N LYS A 14 6.36 -8.64 1.71
CA LYS A 14 5.69 -9.94 1.91
C LYS A 14 4.41 -10.03 1.08
N TRP A 15 3.61 -8.98 1.05
CA TRP A 15 2.39 -8.92 0.24
C TRP A 15 2.72 -9.04 -1.25
N TYR A 16 3.63 -8.22 -1.77
CA TYR A 16 4.01 -8.23 -3.18
C TYR A 16 4.58 -9.58 -3.60
N ARG A 17 5.48 -10.16 -2.79
CA ARG A 17 5.98 -11.53 -3.04
C ARG A 17 4.86 -12.57 -3.10
N SER A 18 3.79 -12.40 -2.33
CA SER A 18 2.62 -13.29 -2.39
C SER A 18 1.71 -13.05 -3.58
N ARG A 19 1.95 -11.98 -4.35
CA ARG A 19 1.27 -11.68 -5.61
C ARG A 19 2.05 -12.19 -6.81
N CYS A 20 3.38 -12.28 -6.73
CA CYS A 20 4.21 -12.86 -7.79
C CYS A 20 3.92 -14.37 -7.96
N ASP A 21 2.89 -14.69 -8.73
CA ASP A 21 2.41 -16.04 -9.01
C ASP A 21 2.65 -16.48 -10.46
N GLY A 22 3.27 -15.63 -11.28
CA GLY A 22 3.59 -15.88 -12.68
C GLY A 22 2.66 -15.16 -13.66
N ASP A 23 1.55 -14.60 -13.19
CA ASP A 23 0.61 -13.83 -14.01
C ASP A 23 0.40 -12.42 -13.45
N TRP A 24 0.13 -12.29 -12.15
CA TRP A 24 -0.27 -11.02 -11.55
C TRP A 24 0.78 -9.91 -11.75
N GLU A 25 2.07 -10.23 -11.62
CA GLU A 25 3.18 -9.29 -11.77
C GLU A 25 3.36 -8.73 -13.20
N HIS A 26 2.76 -9.38 -14.20
CA HIS A 26 2.82 -8.94 -15.60
C HIS A 26 1.69 -7.98 -15.96
N HIS A 27 0.60 -7.96 -15.20
CA HIS A 27 -0.61 -7.21 -15.50
C HIS A 27 -0.89 -6.08 -14.51
N TRP A 28 -0.52 -6.27 -13.25
CA TRP A 28 -0.90 -5.43 -12.13
C TRP A 28 0.32 -4.98 -11.33
N GLY A 29 0.14 -4.01 -10.43
CA GLY A 29 1.27 -3.57 -9.63
C GLY A 29 0.96 -2.60 -8.51
N ALA A 30 2.04 -1.95 -8.08
CA ALA A 30 2.05 -0.92 -7.05
C ALA A 30 2.73 0.34 -7.62
N SER A 31 2.14 1.51 -7.42
CA SER A 31 2.79 2.79 -7.70
C SER A 31 2.94 3.61 -6.43
N ILE A 32 4.10 4.26 -6.29
CA ILE A 32 4.38 5.27 -5.29
C ILE A 32 4.91 6.48 -6.04
N GLU A 33 4.19 7.59 -5.93
CA GLU A 33 4.47 8.82 -6.64
C GLU A 33 4.50 9.98 -5.64
N THR A 34 5.20 11.06 -5.97
CA THR A 34 5.10 12.30 -5.21
C THR A 34 3.85 13.07 -5.60
N LEU A 35 3.28 13.82 -4.66
CA LEU A 35 2.18 14.76 -4.93
C LEU A 35 2.72 16.15 -5.33
N ASP A 36 1.87 16.98 -5.95
CA ASP A 36 2.19 18.38 -6.30
C ASP A 36 2.41 19.27 -5.05
N ASN A 37 1.81 18.88 -3.93
CA ASN A 37 2.15 19.35 -2.58
C ASN A 37 2.99 18.27 -1.87
N PRO A 38 3.95 18.61 -0.98
CA PRO A 38 4.87 17.61 -0.46
C PRO A 38 4.16 16.42 0.20
N GLY A 39 4.37 15.21 -0.31
CA GLY A 39 3.69 14.01 0.15
C GLY A 39 3.78 12.87 -0.85
N TRP A 40 3.12 11.77 -0.53
CA TRP A 40 3.13 10.54 -1.32
C TRP A 40 1.72 10.19 -1.77
N ARG A 41 1.60 9.76 -3.02
CA ARG A 41 0.45 9.04 -3.56
C ARG A 41 0.83 7.57 -3.70
N ILE A 42 -0.05 6.69 -3.26
CA ILE A 42 0.15 5.24 -3.33
C ILE A 42 -1.08 4.63 -3.98
N GLN A 43 -0.87 3.78 -4.98
CA GLN A 43 -1.92 2.95 -5.56
C GLN A 43 -1.45 1.50 -5.63
N LEU A 44 -2.29 0.58 -5.16
CA LEU A 44 -2.01 -0.85 -5.10
C LEU A 44 -3.15 -1.60 -5.77
N ASP A 45 -2.85 -2.40 -6.78
CA ASP A 45 -3.85 -3.19 -7.47
C ASP A 45 -4.40 -4.32 -6.57
N LEU A 46 -5.72 -4.49 -6.60
CA LEU A 46 -6.46 -5.53 -5.89
C LEU A 46 -7.08 -6.55 -6.83
N ARG A 47 -7.04 -6.32 -8.14
CA ARG A 47 -7.49 -7.26 -9.18
C ARG A 47 -6.78 -8.60 -9.01
N GLU A 48 -7.54 -9.68 -9.12
CA GLU A 48 -7.06 -11.06 -8.94
C GLU A 48 -6.43 -11.29 -7.55
N THR A 49 -6.88 -10.53 -6.55
CA THR A 49 -6.53 -10.74 -5.15
C THR A 49 -7.76 -11.07 -4.31
N LYS A 50 -7.57 -11.57 -3.08
CA LYS A 50 -8.68 -11.82 -2.15
C LYS A 50 -9.49 -10.56 -1.79
N ALA A 51 -8.95 -9.39 -2.09
CA ALA A 51 -9.54 -8.10 -1.77
C ALA A 51 -10.21 -7.43 -2.97
N GLU A 52 -10.24 -8.08 -4.15
CA GLU A 52 -10.93 -7.56 -5.32
C GLU A 52 -12.41 -7.30 -5.02
N GLY A 53 -12.91 -6.15 -5.47
CA GLY A 53 -14.30 -5.72 -5.28
C GLY A 53 -14.60 -5.15 -3.89
N ARG A 54 -13.67 -5.22 -2.93
CA ARG A 54 -13.84 -4.55 -1.63
C ARG A 54 -13.81 -3.04 -1.82
N THR A 55 -14.79 -2.36 -1.23
CA THR A 55 -14.89 -0.91 -1.25
C THR A 55 -14.92 -0.35 0.17
N SER A 56 -14.46 0.89 0.33
CA SER A 56 -14.63 1.65 1.55
C SER A 56 -14.80 3.13 1.24
N GLU A 57 -15.45 3.84 2.15
CA GLU A 57 -15.36 5.29 2.18
C GLU A 57 -13.93 5.75 2.50
N TRP A 58 -13.64 7.01 2.20
CA TRP A 58 -12.37 7.62 2.57
C TRP A 58 -12.23 7.71 4.09
N VAL A 59 -11.18 7.09 4.60
CA VAL A 59 -10.68 7.35 5.95
C VAL A 59 -9.68 8.49 5.86
N LYS A 60 -9.79 9.49 6.75
CA LYS A 60 -8.93 10.67 6.78
C LYS A 60 -8.40 10.89 8.19
N ILE A 61 -7.08 10.96 8.30
CA ILE A 61 -6.34 11.23 9.53
C ILE A 61 -5.49 12.47 9.27
N ASN A 62 -5.71 13.54 10.03
CA ASN A 62 -4.97 14.79 9.88
C ASN A 62 -4.43 15.21 11.24
N ARG A 63 -3.11 15.09 11.43
CA ARG A 63 -2.42 15.42 12.68
C ARG A 63 -1.60 16.70 12.51
N SER A 64 -0.98 16.90 11.34
CA SER A 64 -0.30 18.14 10.95
C SER A 64 -0.12 18.25 9.43
N VAL A 65 0.50 19.33 8.96
CA VAL A 65 0.85 19.53 7.53
C VAL A 65 1.76 18.43 6.98
N ASP A 66 2.58 17.81 7.83
CA ASP A 66 3.52 16.75 7.46
C ASP A 66 3.12 15.35 7.94
N ASP A 67 2.08 15.29 8.77
CA ASP A 67 1.59 14.08 9.41
C ASP A 67 0.09 13.94 9.11
N TRP A 68 -0.20 13.37 7.96
CA TRP A 68 -1.56 13.12 7.51
C TRP A 68 -1.59 11.88 6.62
N LEU A 69 -2.74 11.22 6.61
CA LEU A 69 -2.99 10.02 5.84
C LEU A 69 -4.47 10.00 5.44
N MET A 70 -4.74 9.70 4.18
CA MET A 70 -6.07 9.33 3.74
C MET A 70 -5.98 8.12 2.83
N TYR A 71 -6.93 7.19 2.98
CA TYR A 71 -6.95 5.99 2.17
C TYR A 71 -8.38 5.49 1.95
N ARG A 72 -8.55 4.68 0.91
CA ARG A 72 -9.77 3.90 0.65
C ARG A 72 -9.47 2.66 -0.19
N ALA A 73 -10.41 1.73 -0.21
CA ALA A 73 -10.50 0.73 -1.26
C ALA A 73 -11.56 1.14 -2.29
N ALA A 74 -11.19 1.12 -3.57
CA ALA A 74 -12.01 1.52 -4.70
C ALA A 74 -12.40 0.31 -5.58
N GLY A 75 -12.55 -0.87 -4.98
CA GLY A 75 -12.92 -2.11 -5.68
C GLY A 75 -11.71 -2.78 -6.32
N ASP A 76 -11.13 -2.16 -7.34
CA ASP A 76 -9.99 -2.71 -8.09
C ASP A 76 -8.63 -2.27 -7.54
N LYS A 77 -8.60 -1.22 -6.72
CA LYS A 77 -7.39 -0.62 -6.16
C LYS A 77 -7.58 -0.21 -4.70
N PHE A 78 -6.48 -0.27 -3.95
CA PHE A 78 -6.32 0.48 -2.72
C PHE A 78 -5.60 1.79 -3.04
N GLU A 79 -6.18 2.90 -2.62
CA GLU A 79 -5.66 4.24 -2.87
C GLU A 79 -5.30 4.90 -1.55
N SER A 80 -4.12 5.49 -1.48
CA SER A 80 -3.69 6.28 -0.34
C SER A 80 -2.98 7.56 -0.78
N SER A 81 -3.08 8.58 0.04
CA SER A 81 -2.29 9.80 -0.04
C SER A 81 -1.89 10.21 1.36
N CYS A 82 -0.63 10.63 1.54
CA CYS A 82 -0.12 10.91 2.88
C CYS A 82 0.99 11.97 2.89
N GLY A 83 1.27 12.49 4.09
CA GLY A 83 2.36 13.43 4.35
C GLY A 83 3.74 12.82 4.08
N ARG A 84 4.75 13.69 4.04
CA ARG A 84 6.15 13.35 3.69
C ARG A 84 6.72 12.20 4.52
N LEU A 85 6.29 12.05 5.77
CA LEU A 85 6.84 11.09 6.74
C LEU A 85 5.92 9.89 6.99
N ASN A 86 4.80 9.77 6.27
CA ASN A 86 3.77 8.76 6.51
C ASN A 86 3.79 7.59 5.51
N LEU A 87 4.79 7.50 4.61
CA LEU A 87 4.83 6.43 3.59
C LEU A 87 4.78 5.03 4.24
N SER A 88 5.62 4.79 5.26
CA SER A 88 5.64 3.50 5.97
C SER A 88 4.30 3.22 6.65
N GLU A 89 3.70 4.21 7.30
CA GLU A 89 2.39 4.08 7.95
C GLU A 89 1.30 3.72 6.93
N ALA A 90 1.28 4.38 5.76
CA ALA A 90 0.31 4.10 4.72
C ALA A 90 0.41 2.65 4.20
N LEU A 91 1.63 2.12 4.06
CA LEU A 91 1.87 0.74 3.63
C LEU A 91 1.49 -0.29 4.71
N GLU A 92 1.69 0.04 5.99
CA GLU A 92 1.23 -0.78 7.11
C GLU A 92 -0.29 -0.81 7.23
N VAL A 93 -0.93 0.34 7.03
CA VAL A 93 -2.39 0.46 6.97
C VAL A 93 -2.95 -0.37 5.83
N PHE A 94 -2.35 -0.32 4.65
CA PHE A 94 -2.72 -1.20 3.54
C PHE A 94 -2.63 -2.68 3.95
N ALA A 95 -1.49 -3.13 4.48
CA ALA A 95 -1.29 -4.53 4.84
C ALA A 95 -2.32 -5.00 5.88
N SER A 96 -2.58 -4.17 6.89
CA SER A 96 -3.58 -4.43 7.93
C SER A 96 -5.00 -4.48 7.36
N TRP A 97 -5.33 -3.54 6.47
CA TRP A 97 -6.62 -3.52 5.78
C TRP A 97 -6.81 -4.75 4.86
N TYR A 98 -5.79 -5.12 4.10
CA TYR A 98 -5.82 -6.25 3.19
C TYR A 98 -6.05 -7.57 3.93
N ASP A 99 -5.45 -7.73 5.10
CA ASP A 99 -5.59 -8.93 5.95
C ASP A 99 -6.80 -8.90 6.87
N SER A 100 -7.42 -7.73 7.09
CA SER A 100 -8.68 -7.64 7.82
C SER A 100 -9.75 -8.48 7.12
N ARG A 101 -10.40 -9.35 7.91
CA ARG A 101 -11.64 -10.01 7.50
C ARG A 101 -12.74 -8.97 7.64
N LEU A 102 -13.41 -8.62 6.54
CA LEU A 102 -14.73 -8.00 6.64
C LEU A 102 -15.69 -8.97 7.31
#